data_AF-A0A7W1SM10-F1
#
_entry.id   AF-A0A7W1SM10-F1
#
_cell.length_a   1.000
_cell.length_b   1.000
_cell.length_c   1.000
_cell.angle_alpha   90.00
_cell.angle_beta   90.00
_cell.angle_gamma   90.00
#
_symmetry.space_group_name_H-M   'P 1'
#
loop_
_entity.id
_entity.type
_entity.pdbx_description
1 polymer ?
#
loop_
_entity_poly.entity_id
_entity_poly.type
_entity_poly.pdbx_seq_one_letter_code
_entity_poly.pdbx_strand_id
1 'polypeptide(L)'
;AKGAVPVLVFAPRGSESQLFALACGIAAILGHVFSVFVRFRGGKGVATAAGVMLGLTPLALGVAALIWLVVVALTGYVSLASIAGAVILPLAVYLLERPDRPEILWLDALVAAAIVWLHRANIRRLLNGTENRFGRRTTPPAHP
;
A
#
# COMPACT_ATOMS: atom_id res chain seq x y z
N ALA A 1 4.85 -6.74 8.62
CA ALA A 1 4.40 -7.94 9.37
C ALA A 1 2.89 -8.19 9.30
N LYS A 2 2.01 -7.20 9.59
CA LYS A 2 0.55 -7.45 9.71
C LYS A 2 -0.18 -8.02 8.47
N GLY A 3 0.21 -7.66 7.24
CA GLY A 3 -0.40 -8.18 6.01
C GLY A 3 0.28 -9.42 5.40
N ALA A 4 1.60 -9.57 5.64
CA ALA A 4 2.39 -10.67 5.07
C ALA A 4 2.18 -12.00 5.81
N VAL A 5 2.02 -11.96 7.13
CA VAL A 5 1.87 -13.18 7.94
C VAL A 5 0.59 -13.96 7.60
N PRO A 6 -0.60 -13.33 7.49
CA PRO A 6 -1.81 -14.08 7.13
C PRO A 6 -1.70 -14.74 5.74
N VAL A 7 -1.14 -14.01 4.76
CA VAL A 7 -1.02 -14.52 3.38
C VAL A 7 0.03 -15.61 3.28
N LEU A 8 1.24 -15.40 3.81
CA LEU A 8 2.32 -16.39 3.70
C LEU A 8 2.10 -17.63 4.58
N VAL A 9 1.33 -17.53 5.66
CA VAL A 9 1.08 -18.66 6.58
C VAL A 9 -0.19 -19.43 6.21
N PHE A 10 -1.27 -18.76 5.79
CA PHE A 10 -2.55 -19.42 5.50
C PHE A 10 -2.79 -19.71 4.02
N ALA A 11 -2.18 -18.98 3.07
CA ALA A 11 -2.31 -19.32 1.64
C ALA A 11 -1.74 -20.72 1.29
N PRO A 12 -0.63 -21.21 1.89
CA PRO A 12 -0.13 -22.54 1.57
C PRO A 12 -0.73 -23.68 2.41
N ARG A 13 -1.65 -23.41 3.37
CA ARG A 13 -2.13 -24.45 4.32
C ARG A 13 -3.65 -24.57 4.50
N GLY A 14 -4.45 -23.76 3.81
CA GLY A 14 -5.92 -23.77 3.99
C GLY A 14 -6.70 -23.69 2.69
N SER A 15 -6.90 -24.84 2.04
CA SER A 15 -7.80 -25.09 0.90
C SER A 15 -7.39 -24.52 -0.45
N GLU A 16 -7.71 -25.28 -1.50
CA GLU A 16 -7.62 -24.92 -2.93
C GLU A 16 -8.48 -23.71 -3.34
N SER A 17 -8.95 -22.87 -2.42
CA SER A 17 -9.81 -21.73 -2.74
C SER A 17 -9.03 -20.42 -2.68
N GLN A 18 -8.61 -19.95 -3.86
CA GLN A 18 -8.07 -18.61 -4.11
C GLN A 18 -8.91 -17.48 -3.46
N LEU A 19 -10.22 -17.72 -3.31
CA LEU A 19 -11.18 -16.86 -2.61
C LEU A 19 -10.82 -16.63 -1.13
N PHE A 20 -10.30 -17.63 -0.42
CA PHE A 20 -9.92 -17.51 0.99
C PHE A 20 -8.71 -16.60 1.18
N ALA A 21 -7.70 -16.71 0.32
CA ALA A 21 -6.54 -15.81 0.33
C ALA A 21 -6.93 -14.35 0.08
N LEU A 22 -7.86 -14.11 -0.86
CA LEU A 22 -8.41 -12.78 -1.14
C LEU A 22 -9.18 -12.23 0.08
N ALA A 23 -10.04 -13.03 0.68
CA ALA A 23 -10.81 -12.64 1.87
C ALA A 23 -9.90 -12.29 3.06
N CYS A 24 -8.85 -13.08 3.29
CA CYS A 24 -7.84 -12.77 4.32
C CYS A 24 -7.08 -11.48 4.02
N GLY A 25 -6.71 -11.22 2.75
CA GLY A 25 -6.06 -9.99 2.33
C GLY A 25 -6.93 -8.75 2.57
N ILE A 26 -8.20 -8.80 2.16
CA ILE A 26 -9.19 -7.74 2.40
C ILE A 26 -9.37 -7.51 3.91
N ALA A 27 -9.57 -8.58 4.69
CA ALA A 27 -9.74 -8.49 6.13
C ALA A 27 -8.50 -7.88 6.83
N ALA A 28 -7.29 -8.21 6.39
CA ALA A 28 -6.06 -7.63 6.92
C ALA A 28 -5.94 -6.13 6.60
N ILE A 29 -6.30 -5.72 5.38
CA ILE A 29 -6.28 -4.31 4.96
C ILE A 29 -7.35 -3.52 5.73
N LEU A 30 -8.58 -4.02 5.79
CA LEU A 30 -9.67 -3.40 6.55
C LEU A 30 -9.34 -3.34 8.05
N GLY A 31 -8.84 -4.41 8.64
CA GLY A 31 -8.42 -4.45 10.03
C GLY A 31 -7.28 -3.49 10.36
N HIS A 32 -6.44 -3.13 9.38
CA HIS A 32 -5.38 -2.13 9.56
C HIS A 32 -5.90 -0.69 9.41
N VAL A 33 -6.72 -0.43 8.39
CA VAL A 33 -7.30 0.90 8.12
C VAL A 33 -8.32 1.28 9.19
N PHE A 34 -9.13 0.31 9.63
CA PHE A 34 -10.21 0.44 10.61
C PHE A 34 -9.90 -0.34 11.89
N SER A 35 -8.64 -0.30 12.34
CA SER A 35 -8.25 -0.99 13.58
C SER A 35 -9.05 -0.47 14.77
N VAL A 36 -9.85 -1.35 15.37
CA VAL A 36 -10.65 -1.09 16.58
C VAL A 36 -9.75 -0.57 17.72
N PHE A 37 -8.52 -1.09 17.81
CA PHE A 37 -7.52 -0.73 18.82
C PHE A 37 -7.00 0.72 18.74
N VAL A 38 -7.20 1.41 17.61
CA VAL A 38 -6.85 2.84 17.45
C VAL A 38 -8.09 3.68 17.19
N ARG A 39 -9.26 3.23 17.67
CA ARG A 39 -10.56 3.92 17.53
C ARG A 39 -10.87 4.24 16.06
N PHE A 40 -10.63 3.28 15.16
CA PHE A 40 -10.86 3.43 13.73
C PHE A 40 -10.04 4.55 13.05
N ARG A 41 -8.98 5.06 13.70
CA ARG A 41 -7.99 5.98 13.12
C ARG A 41 -6.71 5.22 12.74
N GLY A 42 -6.86 4.22 11.87
CA GLY A 42 -5.75 3.40 11.40
C GLY A 42 -4.75 4.14 10.51
N GLY A 43 -3.64 3.47 10.21
CA GLY A 43 -2.65 3.95 9.24
C GLY A 43 -3.18 3.83 7.80
N LYS A 44 -2.43 4.39 6.84
CA LYS A 44 -2.89 4.47 5.44
C LYS A 44 -2.84 3.16 4.63
N GLY A 45 -2.63 2.02 5.30
CA GLY A 45 -2.70 0.70 4.67
C GLY A 45 -1.51 0.28 3.80
N VAL A 46 -0.61 1.19 3.38
CA VAL A 46 0.46 0.92 2.39
C VAL A 46 1.34 -0.28 2.77
N ALA A 47 1.86 -0.34 3.99
CA ALA A 47 2.72 -1.44 4.43
C ALA A 47 1.97 -2.78 4.59
N THR A 48 0.67 -2.73 4.88
CA THR A 48 -0.18 -3.91 4.99
C THR A 48 -0.51 -4.43 3.59
N ALA A 49 -0.90 -3.55 2.67
CA ALA A 49 -1.12 -3.87 1.27
C ALA A 49 0.14 -4.47 0.64
N ALA A 50 1.31 -3.84 0.80
CA ALA A 50 2.58 -4.38 0.33
C ALA A 50 2.85 -5.80 0.88
N GLY A 51 2.50 -6.07 2.14
CA GLY A 51 2.63 -7.42 2.71
C GLY A 51 1.70 -8.46 2.08
N VAL A 52 0.47 -8.07 1.72
CA VAL A 52 -0.47 -8.95 1.00
C VAL A 52 0.06 -9.22 -0.41
N MET A 53 0.49 -8.17 -1.11
CA MET A 53 1.03 -8.24 -2.47
C MET A 53 2.31 -9.05 -2.55
N LEU A 54 3.12 -9.07 -1.49
CA LEU A 54 4.33 -9.90 -1.47
C LEU A 54 4.00 -11.40 -1.60
N GLY A 55 2.84 -11.83 -1.10
CA GLY A 55 2.39 -13.22 -1.20
C GLY A 55 1.56 -13.52 -2.45
N LEU A 56 0.90 -12.51 -3.04
CA LEU A 56 0.05 -12.69 -4.23
C LEU A 56 0.78 -12.37 -5.53
N THR A 57 1.49 -11.25 -5.55
CA THR A 57 2.10 -10.62 -6.73
C THR A 57 3.50 -10.02 -6.44
N PRO A 58 4.51 -10.86 -6.14
CA PRO A 58 5.83 -10.40 -5.69
C PRO A 58 6.65 -9.62 -6.75
N LEU A 59 6.54 -9.96 -8.04
CA LEU A 59 7.23 -9.26 -9.13
C LEU A 59 6.62 -7.87 -9.35
N ALA A 60 5.29 -7.78 -9.38
CA ALA A 60 4.58 -6.52 -9.51
C ALA A 60 4.85 -5.59 -8.32
N LEU A 61 4.89 -6.16 -7.11
CA LEU A 61 5.29 -5.43 -5.90
C LEU A 61 6.74 -4.91 -6.02
N GLY A 62 7.66 -5.69 -6.58
CA GLY A 62 9.04 -5.27 -6.81
C GLY A 62 9.11 -4.01 -7.68
N VAL A 63 8.33 -3.95 -8.77
CA VAL A 63 8.23 -2.76 -9.63
C VAL A 63 7.62 -1.57 -8.88
N ALA A 64 6.53 -1.79 -8.15
CA ALA A 64 5.91 -0.74 -7.35
C ALA A 64 6.86 -0.20 -6.26
N ALA A 65 7.64 -1.07 -5.63
CA ALA A 65 8.64 -0.70 -4.63
C ALA A 65 9.80 0.09 -5.23
N LEU A 66 10.26 -0.27 -6.43
CA LEU A 66 11.29 0.48 -7.15
C LEU A 66 10.80 1.89 -7.48
N ILE A 67 9.58 2.02 -8.03
CA ILE A 67 8.99 3.33 -8.33
C ILE A 67 8.81 4.15 -7.05
N TRP A 68 8.33 3.53 -5.98
CA TRP A 68 8.22 4.17 -4.68
C TRP A 68 9.57 4.74 -4.23
N LEU A 69 10.64 3.95 -4.31
CA LEU A 69 11.98 4.37 -3.91
C LEU A 69 12.49 5.54 -4.75
N VAL A 70 12.32 5.46 -6.08
CA VAL A 70 12.70 6.54 -7.01
C VAL A 70 11.94 7.82 -6.69
N VAL A 71 10.63 7.75 -6.47
CA VAL A 71 9.82 8.93 -6.15
C VAL A 71 10.22 9.54 -4.80
N VAL A 72 10.48 8.72 -3.77
CA VAL A 72 10.99 9.23 -2.48
C VAL A 72 12.35 9.89 -2.66
N ALA A 73 13.27 9.25 -3.39
CA ALA A 73 14.63 9.77 -3.60
C ALA A 73 14.63 11.12 -4.34
N LEU A 74 13.77 11.26 -5.36
CA LEU A 74 13.70 12.49 -6.16
C LEU A 74 12.93 13.62 -5.48
N THR A 75 11.88 13.31 -4.72
CA THR A 75 10.94 14.33 -4.22
C THR A 75 10.98 14.54 -2.70
N GLY A 76 11.45 13.55 -1.95
CA GLY A 76 11.33 13.48 -0.50
C GLY A 76 9.90 13.23 0.02
N TYR A 77 8.89 13.06 -0.84
CA TYR A 77 7.51 12.88 -0.43
C TYR A 77 7.10 11.41 -0.36
N VAL A 78 7.03 10.85 0.87
CA VAL A 78 6.58 9.47 1.11
C VAL A 78 5.12 9.26 0.68
N SER A 79 4.27 10.28 0.82
CA SER A 79 2.87 10.21 0.41
C SER A 79 2.71 10.14 -1.11
N LEU A 80 3.49 10.92 -1.86
CA LEU A 80 3.50 10.88 -3.32
C LEU A 80 4.00 9.52 -3.82
N ALA A 81 5.10 9.01 -3.25
CA ALA A 81 5.62 7.70 -3.59
C ALA A 81 4.62 6.58 -3.32
N SER A 82 3.89 6.65 -2.19
CA SER A 82 2.88 5.65 -1.84
C SER A 82 1.68 5.67 -2.80
N ILE A 83 1.26 6.83 -3.27
CA ILE A 83 0.22 6.97 -4.30
C ILE A 83 0.71 6.40 -5.63
N ALA A 84 1.91 6.79 -6.07
CA ALA A 84 2.50 6.32 -7.32
C ALA A 84 2.67 4.79 -7.32
N GLY A 85 3.20 4.23 -6.24
CA GLY A 85 3.33 2.78 -6.05
C GLY A 85 1.98 2.06 -6.07
N ALA A 86 0.93 2.64 -5.46
CA ALA A 86 -0.40 2.05 -5.51
C ALA A 86 -1.03 2.09 -6.90
N VAL A 87 -0.83 3.17 -7.67
CA VAL A 87 -1.38 3.33 -9.02
C VAL A 87 -0.69 2.44 -10.04
N ILE A 88 0.64 2.25 -9.93
CA ILE A 88 1.37 1.40 -10.88
C ILE A 88 1.11 -0.10 -10.63
N LEU A 89 0.76 -0.48 -9.39
CA LEU A 89 0.68 -1.87 -9.00
C LEU A 89 -0.31 -2.70 -9.86
N PRO A 90 -1.57 -2.28 -10.12
CA PRO A 90 -2.48 -3.04 -10.99
C PRO A 90 -1.94 -3.21 -12.41
N LEU A 91 -1.26 -2.17 -12.95
CA LEU A 91 -0.63 -2.24 -14.27
C LEU A 91 0.54 -3.23 -14.27
N ALA A 92 1.37 -3.21 -13.22
CA ALA A 92 2.49 -4.13 -13.08
C ALA A 92 2.01 -5.58 -12.93
N VAL A 93 0.92 -5.83 -12.20
CA VAL A 93 0.28 -7.16 -12.12
C VAL A 93 -0.20 -7.63 -13.48
N TYR A 94 -0.94 -6.78 -14.20
CA TYR A 94 -1.45 -7.10 -15.52
C TYR A 94 -0.33 -7.49 -16.50
N LEU A 95 0.80 -6.78 -16.47
CA LEU A 95 1.91 -7.00 -17.40
C LEU A 95 2.84 -8.16 -17.00
N LEU A 96 3.08 -8.38 -15.70
CA LEU A 96 4.15 -9.27 -15.23
C LEU A 96 3.65 -10.58 -14.62
N GLU A 97 2.43 -10.60 -14.08
CA GLU A 97 1.95 -11.71 -13.23
C GLU A 97 0.67 -12.37 -13.73
N ARG A 98 0.35 -12.05 -14.98
CA ARG A 98 -0.67 -12.63 -15.87
C ARG A 98 -2.10 -12.13 -15.66
N PRO A 99 -2.80 -11.81 -16.78
CA PRO A 99 -4.21 -11.41 -16.79
C PRO A 99 -5.19 -12.58 -16.57
N ASP A 100 -4.71 -13.82 -16.49
CA ASP A 100 -5.53 -15.04 -16.41
C ASP A 100 -6.25 -15.21 -15.04
N ARG A 101 -5.94 -14.36 -14.07
CA ARG A 101 -6.48 -14.33 -12.70
C ARG A 101 -7.17 -12.98 -12.41
N PRO A 102 -8.33 -12.70 -13.03
CA PRO A 102 -8.98 -11.39 -12.97
C PRO A 102 -9.30 -10.95 -11.53
N GLU A 103 -9.57 -11.88 -10.62
CA GLU A 103 -9.85 -11.62 -9.21
C GLU A 103 -8.70 -10.92 -8.47
N ILE A 104 -7.43 -11.22 -8.81
CA ILE A 104 -6.27 -10.56 -8.22
C ILE A 104 -6.18 -9.12 -8.72
N LEU A 105 -6.40 -8.91 -10.03
CA LEU A 105 -6.39 -7.58 -10.62
C LEU A 105 -7.49 -6.68 -10.04
N TRP A 106 -8.70 -7.23 -9.83
CA TRP A 106 -9.80 -6.49 -9.20
C TRP A 106 -9.51 -6.14 -7.73
N LEU A 107 -8.92 -7.07 -6.98
CA LEU A 107 -8.47 -6.79 -5.61
C LEU A 107 -7.44 -5.65 -5.61
N ASP A 108 -6.44 -5.71 -6.48
CA ASP A 108 -5.38 -4.70 -6.54
C ASP A 108 -5.90 -3.35 -6.95
N ALA A 109 -6.81 -3.29 -7.93
CA ALA A 109 -7.48 -2.05 -8.31
C ALA A 109 -8.26 -1.45 -7.13
N LEU A 110 -8.98 -2.28 -6.35
CA LEU A 110 -9.71 -1.85 -5.17
C LEU A 110 -8.76 -1.33 -4.08
N VAL A 111 -7.66 -2.04 -3.81
CA VAL A 111 -6.65 -1.65 -2.83
C VAL A 111 -5.97 -0.35 -3.25
N ALA A 112 -5.62 -0.21 -4.53
CA ALA A 112 -5.06 1.01 -5.09
C ALA A 112 -6.00 2.20 -4.90
N ALA A 113 -7.28 2.04 -5.25
CA ALA A 113 -8.30 3.07 -5.05
C ALA A 113 -8.47 3.45 -3.57
N ALA A 114 -8.48 2.46 -2.67
CA ALA A 114 -8.56 2.70 -1.23
C ALA A 114 -7.34 3.46 -0.70
N ILE A 115 -6.12 3.11 -1.13
CA ILE A 115 -4.90 3.82 -0.76
C ILE A 115 -4.96 5.27 -1.24
N VAL A 116 -5.34 5.52 -2.49
CA VAL A 116 -5.48 6.88 -3.05
C VAL A 116 -6.48 7.69 -2.24
N TRP A 117 -7.65 7.12 -1.96
CA TRP A 117 -8.69 7.78 -1.16
C TRP A 117 -8.22 8.10 0.26
N LEU A 118 -7.48 7.19 0.88
CA LEU A 118 -6.92 7.38 2.22
C LEU A 118 -5.81 8.44 2.24
N HIS A 119 -5.20 8.72 1.09
CA HIS A 119 -4.22 9.79 0.91
C HIS A 119 -4.82 11.14 0.48
N ARG A 120 -6.14 11.30 0.33
CA ARG A 120 -6.78 12.57 -0.10
C ARG A 120 -6.30 13.82 0.65
N ALA A 121 -6.06 13.72 1.95
CA ALA A 121 -5.55 14.84 2.75
C ALA A 121 -4.08 15.17 2.42
N ASN A 122 -3.27 14.16 2.10
CA ASN A 122 -1.89 14.35 1.64
C ASN A 122 -1.86 14.92 0.22
N ILE A 123 -2.76 14.48 -0.66
CA ILE A 123 -2.91 15.06 -2.01
C ILE A 123 -3.18 16.56 -1.89
N ARG A 124 -4.12 16.96 -1.02
CA ARG A 124 -4.39 18.39 -0.77
C ARG A 124 -3.15 19.15 -0.27
N ARG A 125 -2.38 18.57 0.66
CA ARG A 125 -1.14 19.20 1.14
C ARG A 125 -0.03 19.24 0.09
N LEU A 126 0.06 18.24 -0.80
CA LEU A 126 1.00 18.23 -1.92
C LEU A 126 0.68 19.37 -2.89
N LEU A 127 -0.59 19.51 -3.27
CA LEU A 127 -1.07 20.61 -4.13
C LEU A 127 -0.82 21.99 -3.51
N ASN A 128 -0.98 22.09 -2.19
CA ASN A 128 -0.73 23.33 -1.45
C ASN A 128 0.74 23.54 -1.07
N GLY A 129 1.66 22.63 -1.43
CA GLY A 129 3.08 22.71 -1.05
C GLY A 129 3.37 22.57 0.46
N THR A 130 2.39 22.12 1.26
CA THR A 130 2.48 21.99 2.73
C THR A 130 2.71 20.55 3.21
N GLU A 131 2.92 19.61 2.29
CA GLU A 131 3.22 18.23 2.65
C GLU A 131 4.64 18.11 3.24
N ASN A 132 4.77 17.24 4.24
CA ASN A 132 6.06 17.00 4.88
C ASN A 132 7.02 16.27 3.93
N ARG A 133 8.24 16.80 3.79
CA ARG A 133 9.34 16.10 3.12
C ARG A 133 10.13 15.28 4.13
N PHE A 134 10.34 14.02 3.79
CA PHE A 134 11.26 13.14 4.49
C PHE A 134 12.68 13.74 4.45
N GLY A 135 13.35 13.76 5.60
CA GLY A 135 14.71 14.28 5.73
C GLY A 135 14.85 15.77 6.07
N ARG A 136 13.77 16.58 6.05
CA ARG A 136 13.84 17.99 6.47
C ARG A 136 13.78 18.07 8.01
N ARG A 137 14.92 18.23 8.68
CA ARG A 137 14.97 18.56 10.12
C ARG A 137 14.28 19.90 10.34
N THR A 138 13.24 19.95 11.18
CA THR A 138 12.78 21.21 11.76
C THR A 138 13.87 21.70 12.69
N THR A 139 14.59 22.76 12.31
CA THR A 139 15.44 23.49 13.26
C THR A 139 14.53 23.93 14.40
N PRO A 140 14.84 23.58 15.67
CA PRO A 140 14.08 24.10 16.80
C PRO A 140 14.09 25.64 16.76
N PRO A 141 12.99 26.31 17.11
CA PRO A 141 13.01 27.77 17.21
C PRO A 141 14.14 28.17 18.16
N ALA A 142 14.96 29.13 17.73
CA ALA A 142 15.97 29.71 18.61
C ALA A 142 15.25 30.31 19.82
N HIS A 143 15.56 29.80 21.01
CA HIS A 143 15.08 30.40 22.25
C HIS A 143 15.71 31.81 22.36
N PRO A 144 14.90 32.85 22.65
CA PRO A 144 15.41 34.20 22.89
C PRO A 144 16.23 34.29 24.18
#